data_AF-A0A6B2UEL6-F1
#
_entry.id   AF-A0A6B2UEL6-F1
#
_cell.length_a   1.000
_cell.length_b   1.000
_cell.length_c   1.000
_cell.angle_alpha   90.00
_cell.angle_beta   90.00
_cell.angle_gamma   90.00
#
_symmetry.space_group_name_H-M   'P 1'
#
loop_
_entity.id
_entity.type
_entity.pdbx_description
1 polymer ?
#
loop_
_entity_poly.entity_id
_entity_poly.type
_entity_poly.pdbx_seq_one_letter_code
_entity_poly.pdbx_strand_id
1 'polypeptide(L)'
;MSDTSVQCADPGEAADLAAFLGRLLHYDKAAAVRLQAAAGALAVFGRPPSFEVLAIRTVRLAPRPDARTFDVTVSAGDLLETVDEATARFAVPAPVTGPPWAGLLPPRGGWHREPVALLPQAVRG
;
A
#
# COMPACT_ATOMS: atom_id res chain seq x y z
N MET A 1 -19.79 -3.88 13.02
CA MET A 1 -19.55 -3.53 11.59
C MET A 1 -18.36 -4.35 11.15
N SER A 2 -18.52 -5.20 10.15
CA SER A 2 -17.57 -6.29 9.87
C SER A 2 -16.23 -5.75 9.39
N ASP A 3 -15.21 -5.90 10.23
CA ASP A 3 -13.82 -5.62 9.89
C ASP A 3 -13.37 -6.62 8.82
N THR A 4 -13.01 -6.14 7.64
CA THR A 4 -12.70 -7.03 6.50
C THR A 4 -11.28 -7.55 6.64
N SER A 5 -11.13 -8.82 7.04
CA SER A 5 -9.81 -9.45 7.20
C SER A 5 -9.19 -9.89 5.86
N VAL A 6 -7.95 -9.50 5.63
CA VAL A 6 -7.14 -9.81 4.44
C VAL A 6 -5.94 -10.66 4.85
N GLN A 7 -5.61 -11.64 4.02
CA GLN A 7 -4.47 -12.54 4.22
C GLN A 7 -3.35 -12.17 3.24
N CYS A 8 -2.18 -11.82 3.76
CA CYS A 8 -0.95 -11.69 3.00
C CYS A 8 -0.41 -13.07 2.60
N ALA A 9 0.41 -13.12 1.54
CA ALA A 9 0.99 -14.36 1.05
C ALA A 9 1.93 -15.02 2.06
N ASP A 10 2.64 -14.20 2.85
CA ASP A 10 3.56 -14.64 3.90
C ASP A 10 3.76 -13.53 4.96
N PRO A 11 4.36 -13.85 6.13
CA PRO A 11 4.65 -12.87 7.18
C PRO A 11 5.52 -11.68 6.74
N GLY A 12 6.42 -11.88 5.76
CA GLY A 12 7.30 -10.82 5.27
C GLY A 12 6.53 -9.72 4.55
N GLU A 13 5.50 -10.09 3.79
CA GLU A 13 4.58 -9.13 3.14
C GLU A 13 3.83 -8.27 4.19
N ALA A 14 3.45 -8.85 5.33
CA ALA A 14 2.81 -8.12 6.43
C ALA A 14 3.81 -7.19 7.16
N ALA A 15 5.01 -7.67 7.45
CA ALA A 15 6.07 -6.86 8.07
C ALA A 15 6.49 -5.67 7.18
N ASP A 16 6.60 -5.89 5.87
CA ASP A 16 6.90 -4.82 4.91
C ASP A 16 5.79 -3.77 4.84
N LEU A 17 4.52 -4.19 4.92
CA LEU A 17 3.38 -3.28 5.02
C LEU A 17 3.46 -2.45 6.31
N ALA A 18 3.67 -3.10 7.46
CA ALA A 18 3.79 -2.42 8.75
C ALA A 18 4.94 -1.39 8.72
N ALA A 19 6.11 -1.76 8.21
CA ALA A 19 7.25 -0.88 8.07
C ALA A 19 6.97 0.31 7.13
N PHE A 20 6.24 0.10 6.03
CA PHE A 20 5.83 1.18 5.14
C PHE A 20 4.90 2.18 5.83
N LEU A 21 3.87 1.69 6.52
CA LEU A 21 2.92 2.53 7.28
C LEU A 21 3.62 3.29 8.41
N GLY A 22 4.50 2.62 9.16
CA GLY A 22 5.29 3.24 10.22
C GLY A 22 6.17 4.39 9.71
N ARG A 23 6.74 4.28 8.50
CA ARG A 23 7.50 5.37 7.88
C ARG A 23 6.60 6.55 7.46
N LEU A 24 5.40 6.30 6.95
CA LEU A 24 4.44 7.38 6.67
C LEU A 24 4.06 8.12 7.96
N LEU A 25 3.73 7.36 9.01
CA LEU A 25 3.35 7.86 10.32
C LEU A 25 4.50 8.54 11.09
N HIS A 26 5.75 8.27 10.70
CA HIS A 26 6.90 9.00 11.22
C HIS A 26 6.88 10.46 10.76
N TYR A 27 6.48 10.72 9.50
CA TYR A 27 6.42 12.07 8.93
C TYR A 27 5.07 12.77 9.17
N ASP A 28 3.96 12.03 9.17
CA ASP A 28 2.62 12.57 9.40
C ASP A 28 1.76 11.58 10.19
N LYS A 29 1.41 11.94 11.44
CA LYS A 29 0.57 11.12 12.31
C LYS A 29 -0.87 10.98 11.83
N ALA A 30 -1.34 11.89 10.99
CA ALA A 30 -2.67 11.85 10.37
C ALA A 30 -2.65 11.26 8.96
N ALA A 31 -1.56 10.59 8.56
CA ALA A 31 -1.41 10.03 7.23
C ALA A 31 -2.58 9.08 6.89
N ALA A 32 -3.15 9.27 5.70
CA ALA A 32 -4.09 8.34 5.10
C ALA A 32 -3.40 7.55 3.98
N VAL A 33 -3.88 6.34 3.72
CA VAL A 33 -3.43 5.51 2.59
C VAL A 33 -4.62 5.07 1.74
N ARG A 34 -4.41 5.01 0.42
CA ARG A 34 -5.39 4.45 -0.51
C ARG A 34 -5.00 3.02 -0.83
N LEU A 35 -5.91 2.10 -0.55
CA LEU A 35 -5.76 0.66 -0.72
C LEU A 35 -6.48 0.23 -1.98
N GLN A 36 -5.78 -0.45 -2.89
CA GLN A 36 -6.36 -1.01 -4.10
C GLN A 36 -6.01 -2.49 -4.22
N ALA A 37 -6.96 -3.37 -3.89
CA ALA A 37 -6.80 -4.82 -4.02
C ALA A 37 -7.38 -5.32 -5.35
N ALA A 38 -6.59 -6.05 -6.12
CA ALA A 38 -7.01 -6.74 -7.34
C ALA A 38 -6.01 -7.82 -7.73
N ALA A 39 -6.47 -8.86 -8.44
CA ALA A 39 -5.62 -9.88 -9.05
C ALA A 39 -4.57 -10.52 -8.10
N GLY A 40 -4.93 -10.75 -6.83
CA GLY A 40 -4.05 -11.35 -5.84
C GLY A 40 -2.97 -10.43 -5.26
N ALA A 41 -3.05 -9.12 -5.52
CA ALA A 41 -2.16 -8.13 -4.93
C ALA A 41 -2.95 -6.96 -4.33
N LEU A 42 -2.33 -6.28 -3.38
CA LEU A 42 -2.77 -5.00 -2.83
C LEU A 42 -1.73 -3.94 -3.14
N ALA A 43 -2.15 -2.85 -3.77
CA ALA A 43 -1.37 -1.62 -3.84
C ALA A 43 -1.78 -0.69 -2.69
N VAL A 44 -0.80 -0.23 -1.91
CA VAL A 44 -0.95 0.72 -0.81
C VAL A 44 -0.25 2.00 -1.20
N PHE A 45 -1.02 3.04 -1.47
CA PHE A 45 -0.51 4.35 -1.84
C PHE A 45 -0.50 5.27 -0.64
N GLY A 46 0.58 6.03 -0.46
CA GLY A 46 0.70 7.08 0.55
C GLY A 46 1.58 8.21 0.04
N ARG A 47 1.44 9.40 0.63
CA ARG A 47 2.24 10.57 0.26
C ARG A 47 3.00 11.09 1.49
N PRO A 48 4.32 10.89 1.56
CA PRO A 48 5.16 11.57 2.54
C PRO A 48 5.05 13.10 2.34
N PRO A 49 4.80 13.90 3.39
CA PRO A 49 4.58 15.34 3.28
C PRO A 49 5.73 16.09 2.59
N SER A 50 6.97 15.70 2.87
CA SER A 50 8.16 16.47 2.52
C SER A 50 8.68 16.24 1.09
N PHE A 51 8.15 15.27 0.35
CA PHE A 51 8.83 14.79 -0.86
C PHE A 51 8.05 15.03 -2.16
N GLU A 52 6.83 15.57 -2.11
CA GLU A 52 5.92 15.70 -3.26
C GLU A 52 5.72 14.43 -4.11
N VAL A 53 6.19 13.28 -3.62
CA VAL A 53 6.09 11.98 -4.29
C VAL A 53 4.88 11.21 -3.81
N LEU A 54 4.34 10.38 -4.70
CA LEU A 54 3.46 9.29 -4.31
C LEU A 54 4.31 8.03 -4.09
N ALA A 55 4.31 7.52 -2.87
CA ALA A 55 4.93 6.25 -2.55
C ALA A 55 3.90 5.13 -2.68
N ILE A 56 4.34 3.98 -3.21
CA ILE A 56 3.53 2.78 -3.33
C ILE A 56 4.25 1.61 -2.67
N ARG A 57 3.53 0.84 -1.85
CA ARG A 57 3.93 -0.50 -1.45
C ARG A 57 2.96 -1.52 -2.04
N THR A 58 3.48 -2.53 -2.71
CA THR A 58 2.70 -3.67 -3.16
C THR A 58 2.83 -4.81 -2.14
N VAL A 59 1.71 -5.45 -1.83
CA VAL A 59 1.60 -6.58 -0.91
C VAL A 59 1.03 -7.76 -1.70
N ARG A 60 1.71 -8.89 -1.71
CA ARG A 60 1.14 -10.12 -2.28
C ARG A 60 0.10 -10.69 -1.33
N LEU A 61 -1.07 -11.03 -1.85
CA LEU A 61 -2.16 -11.62 -1.08
C LEU A 61 -2.15 -13.14 -1.26
N ALA A 62 -2.54 -13.86 -0.21
CA ALA A 62 -2.72 -15.30 -0.33
C ALA A 62 -3.84 -15.61 -1.33
N PRO A 63 -3.70 -16.66 -2.17
CA PRO A 63 -4.75 -17.06 -3.10
C PRO A 63 -6.05 -17.36 -2.36
N ARG A 64 -7.15 -16.72 -2.79
CA ARG A 64 -8.50 -17.01 -2.29
C ARG A 64 -9.49 -17.12 -3.45
N PRO A 65 -10.42 -18.09 -3.42
CA PRO A 65 -11.47 -18.21 -4.43
C PRO A 65 -12.35 -16.95 -4.50
N ASP A 66 -12.53 -16.28 -3.36
CA ASP A 66 -13.31 -15.06 -3.16
C ASP A 66 -12.41 -13.83 -2.99
N ALA A 67 -11.22 -13.82 -3.61
CA ALA A 67 -10.28 -12.70 -3.53
C ALA A 67 -10.98 -11.37 -3.83
N ARG A 68 -11.22 -10.59 -2.79
CA ARG A 68 -12.01 -9.36 -2.89
C ARG A 68 -11.23 -8.29 -3.60
N THR A 69 -11.90 -7.66 -4.56
CA THR A 69 -11.48 -6.38 -5.11
C THR A 69 -12.06 -5.25 -4.28
N PHE A 70 -11.22 -4.32 -3.86
CA PHE A 70 -11.68 -3.11 -3.17
C PHE A 70 -10.75 -1.94 -3.47
N ASP A 71 -11.31 -0.74 -3.34
CA ASP A 71 -10.62 0.54 -3.49
C ASP A 71 -11.14 1.48 -2.41
N VAL A 72 -10.37 1.67 -1.34
CA VAL A 72 -10.77 2.47 -0.17
C VAL A 72 -9.61 3.31 0.33
N THR A 73 -9.91 4.47 0.92
CA THR A 73 -8.91 5.26 1.65
C THR A 73 -9.16 5.11 3.13
N VAL A 74 -8.11 4.82 3.90
CA VAL A 74 -8.17 4.56 5.35
C VAL A 74 -7.08 5.33 6.08
N SER A 75 -7.21 5.48 7.40
CA SER A 75 -6.13 5.94 8.27
C SER A 75 -4.94 4.96 8.21
N ALA A 76 -3.72 5.48 8.05
CA ALA A 76 -2.52 4.66 8.08
C ALA A 76 -2.24 4.10 9.49
N GLY A 77 -2.62 4.86 10.52
CA GLY A 77 -2.49 4.46 11.92
C GLY A 77 -3.40 3.28 12.24
N ASP A 78 -4.69 3.44 11.97
CA ASP A 78 -5.70 2.40 12.21
C ASP A 78 -5.37 1.13 11.42
N LEU A 79 -4.87 1.27 10.18
CA LEU A 79 -4.44 0.11 9.39
C LEU A 79 -3.22 -0.57 10.01
N LEU A 80 -2.23 0.18 10.50
CA LEU A 80 -1.04 -0.40 11.14
C LEU A 80 -1.41 -1.20 12.40
N GLU A 81 -2.36 -0.71 13.19
CA GLU A 81 -2.84 -1.39 14.40
C GLU A 81 -3.51 -2.75 14.12
N THR A 82 -4.03 -2.97 12.92
CA THR A 82 -4.65 -4.25 12.55
C THR A 82 -3.66 -5.27 11.97
N VAL A 83 -2.42 -4.86 11.64
CA VAL A 83 -1.43 -5.76 11.04
C VAL A 83 -0.92 -6.74 12.10
N ASP A 84 -1.18 -8.02 11.86
CA ASP A 84 -0.58 -9.14 12.56
C ASP A 84 0.45 -9.80 11.64
N GLU A 85 1.72 -9.47 11.89
CA GLU A 85 2.85 -10.00 11.13
C GLU A 85 2.98 -11.53 11.28
N ALA A 86 2.70 -12.07 12.47
CA ALA A 86 2.89 -13.49 12.75
C ALA A 86 1.87 -14.35 12.00
N THR A 87 0.62 -13.89 11.88
CA THR A 87 -0.42 -14.59 11.12
C THR A 87 -0.52 -14.15 9.66
N ALA A 88 0.30 -13.17 9.25
CA ALA A 88 0.29 -12.56 7.93
C ALA A 88 -1.11 -12.02 7.55
N ARG A 89 -1.75 -11.31 8.48
CA ARG A 89 -3.11 -10.78 8.33
C ARG A 89 -3.17 -9.32 8.67
N PHE A 90 -4.16 -8.65 8.11
CA PHE A 90 -4.60 -7.34 8.59
C PHE A 90 -6.11 -7.20 8.38
N ALA A 91 -6.71 -6.24 9.03
CA ALA A 91 -8.10 -5.88 8.80
C ALA A 91 -8.19 -4.50 8.14
N VAL A 92 -9.15 -4.31 7.24
CA VAL A 92 -9.35 -3.04 6.53
C VAL A 92 -10.21 -2.12 7.39
N PRO A 93 -9.65 -1.00 7.92
CA PRO A 93 -10.40 -0.08 8.76
C PRO A 93 -11.56 0.60 8.03
N ALA A 94 -12.37 1.34 8.79
CA ALA A 94 -13.42 2.17 8.23
C ALA A 94 -12.85 3.19 7.22
N PRO A 95 -13.51 3.39 6.05
CA PRO A 95 -13.07 4.40 5.10
C PRO A 95 -13.11 5.81 5.69
N VAL A 96 -12.11 6.62 5.35
CA VAL A 96 -12.04 8.04 5.69
C VAL A 96 -12.12 8.89 4.42
N THR A 97 -12.47 10.17 4.58
CA THR A 97 -12.31 11.14 3.50
C THR A 97 -10.81 11.27 3.19
N GLY A 98 -10.43 10.89 1.97
CA GLY A 98 -9.04 10.89 1.56
C GLY A 98 -8.48 12.30 1.30
N PRO A 99 -7.16 12.49 1.46
CA PRO A 99 -6.49 13.73 1.06
C PRO A 99 -6.59 13.96 -0.45
N PRO A 100 -6.41 15.20 -0.94
CA PRO A 100 -6.61 15.54 -2.36
C PRO A 100 -5.81 14.67 -3.34
N TRP A 101 -4.61 14.23 -2.95
CA TRP A 101 -3.76 13.38 -3.78
C TRP A 101 -4.36 11.99 -4.03
N ALA A 102 -5.29 11.53 -3.19
CA ALA A 102 -5.87 10.19 -3.33
C ALA A 102 -6.62 10.03 -4.66
N GLY A 103 -7.04 11.11 -5.32
CA GLY A 103 -7.60 11.08 -6.67
C GLY A 103 -6.59 11.06 -7.82
N LEU A 104 -5.29 11.21 -7.53
CA LEU A 104 -4.20 11.37 -8.50
C LEU A 104 -3.30 10.12 -8.55
N LEU A 105 -3.91 8.93 -8.66
CA LEU A 105 -3.17 7.69 -8.75
C LEU A 105 -2.71 7.40 -10.19
N PRO A 106 -1.56 6.71 -10.37
CA PRO A 106 -1.13 6.22 -11.67
C PRO A 106 -2.22 5.35 -12.33
N PRO A 107 -2.26 5.27 -13.68
CA PRO A 107 -3.20 4.40 -14.37
C PRO A 107 -2.98 2.93 -13.97
N ARG A 108 -4.04 2.12 -13.99
CA ARG A 108 -3.97 0.70 -13.59
C ARG A 108 -3.48 -0.23 -14.71
N GLY A 109 -3.45 0.26 -15.93
CA GLY A 109 -3.12 -0.50 -17.15
C GLY A 109 -2.59 0.42 -18.23
N GLY A 110 -2.33 -0.13 -19.41
CA GLY A 110 -1.66 0.60 -20.49
C GLY A 110 -0.17 0.85 -20.22
N TRP A 111 0.40 0.14 -19.23
CA TRP A 111 1.83 0.15 -18.96
C TRP A 111 2.55 -0.66 -20.04
N HIS A 112 3.51 -0.03 -20.69
CA HIS A 112 4.45 -0.69 -21.58
C HIS A 112 5.80 -0.77 -20.91
N ARG A 113 6.45 -1.93 -21.00
CA ARG A 113 7.82 -2.08 -20.49
C ARG A 113 8.75 -1.36 -21.46
N GLU A 114 9.26 -0.22 -21.04
CA GLU A 114 10.34 0.44 -21.78
C GLU A 114 11.62 -0.41 -21.66
N PRO A 115 12.34 -0.67 -22.78
CA PRO A 115 13.67 -1.24 -22.72
C PRO A 115 14.54 -0.36 -21.83
N VAL A 116 15.25 -0.95 -20.87
CA VAL A 116 16.21 -0.20 -20.05
C VAL A 116 17.40 0.17 -20.93
N ALA A 117 17.27 1.23 -21.71
CA ALA A 117 18.37 1.85 -22.42
C ALA A 117 19.15 2.71 -21.41
N LEU A 118 20.23 2.13 -20.88
CA LEU A 118 21.35 2.81 -20.24
C LEU A 118 20.96 3.90 -19.25
N LEU A 119 20.76 3.54 -17.97
CA LEU A 119 21.16 4.47 -16.91
C LEU A 119 22.64 4.80 -17.17
N PRO A 120 23.05 6.08 -17.28
CA PRO A 120 24.46 6.41 -17.36
C PRO A 120 25.18 5.75 -16.19
N GLN A 121 26.20 4.92 -16.47
CA GLN A 121 27.12 4.47 -15.46
C GLN A 121 27.87 5.69 -14.91
N ALA A 122 27.30 6.40 -13.93
CA ALA A 122 28.01 7.46 -13.22
C ALA A 122 27.32 7.83 -11.91
N VAL A 123 27.48 6.99 -10.88
CA VAL A 123 27.80 7.50 -9.54
C VAL A 123 28.78 6.52 -8.90
N ARG A 124 30.08 6.72 -9.16
CA ARG A 124 31.13 6.40 -8.19
C ARG A 124 31.55 7.72 -7.58
N GLY A 125 31.21 7.92 -6.31
CA GLY A 125 31.77 8.91 -5.42
C GLY A 125 32.25 8.18 -4.18
#